data_AF-A0A0P7UIQ1-F1
#
_entry.id   AF-A0A0P7UIQ1-F1
#
_cell.length_a   1.000
_cell.length_b   1.000
_cell.length_c   1.000
_cell.angle_alpha   90.00
_cell.angle_beta   90.00
_cell.angle_gamma   90.00
#
_symmetry.space_group_name_H-M   'P 1'
#
loop_
_entity.id
_entity.type
_entity.pdbx_description
1 polymer ?
#
loop_
_entity_poly.entity_id
_entity_poly.type
_entity_poly.pdbx_seq_one_letter_code
_entity_poly.pdbx_strand_id
1 'polypeptide(L)'
;MPTGVVVLKAETRDRLAIYGVKSKRYLCMDEEGIPFSSTVCSRDDCLFHHKLLENHRDVYYSCKSGLLLNLEGAKQAYEPGHNLPASALFLSEKNTVPLRRLLHRERRNRHMDPSDPLRVHSQHGEGSESLPYPDTDVDAEQENEREAEVSEQGWATSRESITFGFHDDPLQVLNRMDPQSPRNTGHIG
;
A
#
# COMPACT_ATOMS: atom_id res chain seq x y z
N MET A 1 17.91 -2.39 -13.30
CA MET A 1 17.01 -2.60 -12.14
C MET A 1 15.93 -1.52 -12.20
N PRO A 2 14.65 -1.81 -12.48
CA PRO A 2 13.65 -0.76 -12.71
C PRO A 2 13.41 0.07 -11.44
N THR A 3 13.44 1.40 -11.56
CA THR A 3 13.22 2.38 -10.48
C THR A 3 11.99 3.26 -10.70
N GLY A 4 11.42 3.27 -11.91
CA GLY A 4 10.30 4.14 -12.28
C GLY A 4 8.91 3.70 -11.80
N VAL A 5 8.82 2.70 -10.92
CA VAL A 5 7.53 2.28 -10.35
C VAL A 5 7.24 3.12 -9.12
N VAL A 6 6.15 3.90 -9.20
CA VAL A 6 5.67 4.78 -8.15
C VAL A 6 4.24 4.43 -7.76
N VAL A 7 3.86 4.81 -6.54
CA VAL A 7 2.49 4.82 -6.04
C VAL A 7 2.08 6.27 -5.86
N LEU A 8 0.93 6.63 -6.43
CA LEU A 8 0.27 7.91 -6.19
C LEU A 8 -0.63 7.75 -4.96
N LYS A 9 -0.28 8.39 -3.85
CA LYS A 9 -1.04 8.37 -2.60
C LYS A 9 -1.88 9.64 -2.51
N ALA A 10 -3.19 9.52 -2.72
CA ALA A 10 -4.10 10.65 -2.57
C ALA A 10 -4.13 11.12 -1.11
N GLU A 11 -3.95 12.42 -0.88
CA GLU A 11 -4.23 13.08 0.40
C GLU A 11 -5.63 13.68 0.37
N THR A 12 -5.96 14.34 -0.74
CA THR A 12 -7.29 14.91 -1.02
C THR A 12 -7.65 14.62 -2.48
N ARG A 13 -8.76 15.18 -2.98
CA ARG A 13 -9.21 14.98 -4.36
C ARG A 13 -8.20 15.50 -5.40
N ASP A 14 -7.50 16.58 -5.07
CA ASP A 14 -6.60 17.30 -5.97
C ASP A 14 -5.15 17.29 -5.51
N ARG A 15 -4.83 16.71 -4.33
CA ARG A 15 -3.47 16.65 -3.79
C ARG A 15 -3.03 15.23 -3.53
N LEU A 16 -1.79 14.93 -3.87
CA LEU A 16 -1.20 13.62 -3.65
C LEU A 16 0.29 13.68 -3.35
N ALA A 17 0.77 12.60 -2.74
CA ALA A 17 2.18 12.30 -2.58
C ALA A 17 2.61 11.22 -3.59
N ILE A 18 3.81 11.36 -4.14
CA ILE A 18 4.38 10.39 -5.09
C ILE A 18 5.42 9.55 -4.33
N TYR A 19 5.18 8.25 -4.22
CA TYR A 19 6.03 7.33 -3.45
C TYR A 19 6.74 6.31 -4.35
N GLY A 20 8.07 6.33 -4.38
CA GLY A 20 8.89 5.36 -5.10
C GLY A 20 8.90 4.01 -4.39
N VAL A 21 8.31 2.99 -5.02
CA VAL A 21 8.13 1.65 -4.41
C VAL A 21 9.47 1.01 -4.07
N LYS A 22 10.43 1.12 -4.99
CA LYS A 22 11.74 0.48 -4.83
C LYS A 22 12.66 1.23 -3.89
N SER A 23 12.72 2.56 -4.02
CA SER A 23 13.57 3.42 -3.19
C SER A 23 13.02 3.57 -1.77
N LYS A 24 11.73 3.27 -1.57
CA LYS A 24 10.99 3.51 -0.34
C LYS A 24 11.04 4.98 0.10
N ARG A 25 11.01 5.88 -0.88
CA ARG A 25 11.14 7.33 -0.67
C ARG A 25 10.02 8.08 -1.38
N TYR A 26 9.57 9.16 -0.76
CA TYR A 26 8.72 10.17 -1.36
C TYR A 26 9.54 11.03 -2.30
N LEU A 27 8.94 11.40 -3.43
CA LEU A 27 9.38 12.51 -4.24
C LEU A 27 8.89 13.80 -3.59
N CYS A 28 9.78 14.76 -3.40
CA CYS A 28 9.49 16.06 -2.82
C CYS A 28 10.14 17.14 -3.69
N MET A 29 9.76 18.40 -3.50
CA MET A 29 10.25 19.55 -4.23
C MET A 29 10.54 20.68 -3.25
N ASP A 30 11.72 21.29 -3.36
CA ASP A 30 12.06 22.46 -2.54
C ASP A 30 11.39 23.73 -3.08
N GLU A 31 11.64 24.86 -2.41
CA GLU A 31 11.09 26.17 -2.77
C GLU A 31 11.60 26.64 -4.14
N GLU A 32 12.80 26.21 -4.52
CA GLU A 32 13.46 26.51 -5.78
C GLU A 32 12.96 25.66 -6.95
N GLY A 33 12.06 24.70 -6.70
CA GLY A 33 11.49 23.83 -7.71
C GLY A 33 12.35 22.60 -8.03
N ILE A 34 13.33 22.27 -7.20
CA ILE A 34 14.26 21.16 -7.41
C ILE A 34 13.67 19.89 -6.76
N PRO A 35 13.42 18.83 -7.55
CA PRO A 35 12.94 17.58 -7.00
C PRO A 35 14.03 16.83 -6.23
N PHE A 36 13.70 16.35 -5.04
CA PHE A 36 14.55 15.52 -4.19
C PHE A 36 13.78 14.32 -3.62
N SER A 37 14.49 13.39 -2.98
CA SER A 37 13.88 12.19 -2.40
C SER A 37 14.00 12.15 -0.88
N SER A 38 12.89 11.92 -0.18
CA SER A 38 12.83 11.87 1.28
C SER A 38 12.24 10.55 1.78
N THR A 39 12.71 10.04 2.92
CA THR A 39 12.08 8.90 3.61
C THR A 39 10.82 9.29 4.37
N VAL A 40 10.68 10.58 4.70
CA VAL A 40 9.54 11.14 5.44
C VAL A 40 8.74 12.04 4.50
N CYS A 41 7.41 11.91 4.50
CA CYS A 41 6.54 12.78 3.73
C CYS A 41 6.29 14.07 4.52
N SER A 42 7.04 15.13 4.19
CA SER A 42 6.73 16.49 4.63
C SER A 42 5.54 17.00 3.83
N ARG A 43 4.53 17.57 4.49
CA ARG A 43 3.37 18.15 3.79
C ARG A 43 3.77 19.35 2.92
N ASP A 44 4.78 20.10 3.36
CA ASP A 44 5.19 21.32 2.68
C ASP A 44 5.93 21.04 1.37
N ASP A 45 6.72 19.96 1.33
CA ASP A 45 7.62 19.71 0.19
C ASP A 45 7.19 18.50 -0.66
N CYS A 46 6.45 17.53 -0.10
CA CYS A 46 6.17 16.25 -0.75
C CYS A 46 4.76 16.10 -1.32
N LEU A 47 3.94 17.15 -1.20
CA LEU A 47 2.58 17.18 -1.73
C LEU A 47 2.51 17.99 -3.02
N PHE A 48 1.83 17.41 -4.00
CA PHE A 48 1.63 18.01 -5.31
C PHE A 48 0.14 18.10 -5.60
N HIS A 49 -0.27 19.20 -6.20
CA HIS A 49 -1.54 19.25 -6.90
C HIS A 49 -1.47 18.38 -8.16
N HIS A 50 -2.53 17.64 -8.44
CA HIS A 50 -2.70 16.85 -9.66
C HIS A 50 -3.81 17.43 -10.51
N LYS A 51 -3.56 17.56 -11.81
CA LYS A 51 -4.57 17.96 -12.79
C LYS A 51 -4.40 17.20 -14.09
N LEU A 52 -5.51 16.69 -14.61
CA LEU A 52 -5.60 16.18 -15.97
C LEU A 52 -5.91 17.34 -16.92
N LEU A 53 -5.05 17.55 -17.91
CA LEU A 53 -5.24 18.56 -18.94
C LEU A 53 -6.12 18.04 -20.09
N GLU A 54 -6.59 18.97 -20.92
CA GLU A 54 -7.42 18.66 -22.11
C GLU A 54 -6.70 17.75 -23.12
N ASN A 55 -5.37 17.81 -23.16
CA ASN A 55 -4.54 16.94 -24.01
C ASN A 55 -4.33 15.53 -23.42
N HIS A 56 -5.10 15.14 -22.40
CA HIS A 56 -5.01 13.86 -21.70
C HIS A 56 -3.65 13.58 -21.05
N ARG A 57 -2.93 14.64 -20.66
CA ARG A 57 -1.68 14.54 -19.88
C ARG A 57 -1.91 15.02 -18.46
N ASP A 58 -1.23 14.37 -17.53
CA ASP A 58 -1.19 14.74 -16.12
C ASP A 58 -0.15 15.83 -15.90
N VAL A 59 -0.45 16.78 -15.03
CA VAL A 59 0.52 17.72 -14.47
C VAL A 59 0.54 17.64 -12.96
N TYR A 60 1.72 17.85 -12.42
CA TYR A 60 1.97 17.90 -10.98
C TYR A 60 2.70 19.19 -10.66
N TYR A 61 2.26 19.91 -9.63
CA TYR A 61 2.93 21.13 -9.17
C TYR A 61 2.90 21.22 -7.66
N SER A 62 3.94 21.82 -7.08
CA SER A 62 4.12 21.94 -5.63
C SER A 62 2.92 22.65 -5.00
N CYS A 63 2.38 22.09 -3.91
CA CYS A 63 1.35 22.77 -3.12
C CYS A 63 1.87 24.04 -2.44
N LYS A 64 3.18 24.13 -2.21
CA LYS A 64 3.84 25.24 -1.51
C LYS A 64 4.22 26.38 -2.46
N SER A 65 4.90 26.07 -3.56
CA SER A 65 5.45 27.08 -4.48
C SER A 65 4.64 27.27 -5.77
N GLY A 66 3.73 26.35 -6.10
CA GLY A 66 3.02 26.36 -7.39
C GLY A 66 3.88 25.99 -8.61
N LEU A 67 5.16 25.68 -8.39
CA LEU A 67 6.11 25.28 -9.44
C LEU A 67 5.79 23.88 -9.95
N LEU A 68 5.89 23.69 -11.26
CA LEU A 68 5.70 22.41 -11.93
C LEU A 68 6.81 21.43 -11.55
N LEU A 69 6.42 20.18 -11.33
CA LEU A 69 7.36 19.07 -11.31
C LEU A 69 7.91 18.87 -12.71
N ASN A 70 9.15 19.30 -12.94
CA ASN A 70 9.82 19.22 -14.23
C ASN A 70 11.09 18.35 -14.13
N LEU A 71 11.21 17.36 -15.00
CA LEU A 71 12.35 16.43 -15.00
C LEU A 71 13.64 17.01 -15.63
N GLU A 72 13.53 18.09 -16.40
CA GLU A 72 14.65 18.81 -17.04
C GLU A 72 15.06 20.07 -16.24
N GLY A 73 14.39 20.34 -15.11
CA GLY A 73 14.75 21.44 -14.20
C GLY A 73 14.29 22.83 -14.63
N ALA A 74 13.46 22.95 -15.67
CA ALA A 74 12.84 24.23 -16.00
C ALA A 74 11.83 24.65 -14.91
N LYS A 75 12.04 25.85 -14.37
CA LYS A 75 11.26 26.41 -13.26
C LYS A 75 10.13 27.24 -13.82
N GLN A 76 8.94 26.66 -13.87
CA GLN A 76 7.73 27.33 -14.35
C GLN A 76 6.59 27.06 -13.37
N ALA A 77 5.87 28.12 -12.99
CA ALA A 77 4.64 27.99 -12.22
C ALA A 77 3.50 27.45 -13.10
N TYR A 78 2.60 26.67 -12.50
CA TYR A 78 1.41 26.22 -13.22
C TYR A 78 0.43 27.37 -13.43
N GLU A 79 0.16 27.70 -14.69
CA GLU A 79 -0.84 28.69 -15.09
C GLU A 79 -1.86 28.05 -16.04
N PRO A 80 -3.17 28.14 -15.76
CA PRO A 80 -4.20 27.63 -16.66
C PRO A 80 -4.11 28.27 -18.06
N GLY A 81 -4.26 27.45 -19.10
CA GLY A 81 -4.24 27.90 -20.50
C GLY A 81 -2.87 28.29 -21.06
N HIS A 82 -1.80 28.26 -20.25
CA HIS A 82 -0.44 28.50 -20.72
C HIS A 82 0.21 27.23 -21.28
N ASN A 83 1.13 27.42 -22.23
CA ASN A 83 1.96 26.34 -22.73
C ASN A 83 2.91 25.86 -21.65
N LEU A 84 2.89 24.55 -21.40
CA LEU A 84 3.74 23.90 -20.41
C LEU A 84 4.88 23.15 -21.12
N PRO A 85 6.05 23.03 -20.49
CA PRO A 85 7.17 22.27 -21.04
C PRO A 85 6.81 20.79 -21.11
N ALA A 86 7.22 20.11 -22.18
CA ALA A 86 6.92 18.69 -22.38
C ALA A 86 7.42 17.81 -21.23
N SER A 87 8.53 18.19 -20.61
CA SER A 87 9.15 17.53 -19.44
C SER A 87 8.38 17.69 -18.12
N ALA A 88 7.32 18.49 -18.10
CA ALA A 88 6.37 18.61 -16.99
C ALA A 88 5.01 17.95 -17.29
N LEU A 89 4.85 17.34 -18.47
CA LEU A 89 3.64 16.65 -18.89
C LEU A 89 3.83 15.15 -18.77
N PHE A 90 3.01 14.50 -17.94
CA PHE A 90 3.13 13.09 -17.62
C PHE A 90 2.01 12.27 -18.27
N LEU A 91 2.32 11.01 -18.58
CA LEU A 91 1.34 10.01 -18.95
C LEU A 91 1.47 8.86 -17.97
N SER A 92 0.42 8.63 -17.19
CA SER A 92 0.39 7.54 -16.21
C SER A 92 0.24 6.19 -16.91
N GLU A 93 1.28 5.34 -16.81
CA GLU A 93 1.28 4.00 -17.39
C GLU A 93 1.04 2.90 -16.35
N LYS A 94 0.36 1.83 -16.76
CA LYS A 94 0.16 0.65 -15.91
C LYS A 94 1.48 -0.09 -15.71
N ASN A 95 1.84 -0.36 -14.46
CA ASN A 95 3.04 -1.12 -14.13
C ASN A 95 3.03 -2.52 -14.77
N THR A 96 4.07 -2.83 -15.55
CA THR A 96 4.32 -4.14 -16.17
C THR A 96 5.42 -4.93 -15.45
N VAL A 97 6.08 -4.34 -14.44
CA VAL A 97 7.15 -4.97 -13.68
C VAL A 97 6.55 -5.96 -12.67
N PRO A 98 6.93 -7.25 -12.71
CA PRO A 98 6.46 -8.24 -11.74
C PRO A 98 6.83 -7.86 -10.30
N LEU A 99 5.89 -8.06 -9.36
CA LEU A 99 6.03 -7.68 -7.95
C LEU A 99 7.32 -8.24 -7.31
N ARG A 100 7.70 -9.48 -7.65
CA ARG A 100 8.96 -10.12 -7.18
C ARG A 100 10.23 -9.31 -7.46
N ARG A 101 10.23 -8.41 -8.45
CA ARG A 101 11.37 -7.53 -8.80
C ARG A 101 11.35 -6.21 -8.04
N LEU A 102 10.22 -5.86 -7.43
CA LEU A 102 10.02 -4.66 -6.63
C LEU A 102 10.26 -4.94 -5.14
N LEU A 103 9.99 -6.18 -4.71
CA LEU A 103 10.31 -6.62 -3.35
C LEU A 103 11.82 -6.72 -3.16
N HIS A 104 12.30 -6.11 -2.08
CA HIS A 104 13.68 -6.30 -1.64
C HIS A 104 13.79 -7.71 -1.07
N ARG A 105 14.60 -8.58 -1.70
CA ARG A 105 14.89 -9.91 -1.14
C ARG A 105 15.61 -9.72 0.18
N GLU A 106 15.04 -10.26 1.25
CA GLU A 106 15.69 -10.27 2.55
C GLU A 106 17.06 -10.98 2.44
N ARG A 107 18.09 -10.35 3.00
CA ARG A 107 19.47 -10.84 2.96
C ARG A 107 19.52 -12.17 3.71
N ARG A 108 19.77 -13.27 2.98
CA ARG A 108 19.95 -14.61 3.57
C ARG A 108 21.24 -14.76 4.40
N ASN A 109 22.16 -13.80 4.31
CA ASN A 109 23.39 -13.77 5.11
C ASN A 109 23.15 -13.06 6.45
N ARG A 110 22.16 -13.49 7.22
CA ARG A 110 22.10 -13.26 8.67
C ARG A 110 22.94 -14.35 9.33
N HIS A 111 23.61 -14.03 10.44
CA HIS A 111 24.36 -15.02 11.21
C HIS A 111 23.41 -16.18 11.54
N MET A 112 23.68 -17.37 11.01
CA MET A 112 22.89 -18.55 11.31
C MET A 112 23.37 -19.06 12.65
N ASP A 113 22.48 -19.12 13.64
CA ASP A 113 22.75 -19.89 14.84
C ASP A 113 22.89 -21.35 14.42
N PRO A 114 24.05 -21.99 14.64
CA PRO A 114 24.25 -23.40 14.30
C PRO A 114 23.30 -24.33 15.08
N SER A 115 22.71 -23.86 16.17
CA SER A 115 21.75 -24.60 17.00
C SER A 115 20.33 -24.60 16.43
N ASP A 116 20.00 -23.65 15.55
CA ASP A 116 18.69 -23.56 14.89
C ASP A 116 18.84 -23.22 13.39
N PRO A 117 19.31 -24.18 12.58
CA PRO A 117 19.53 -23.99 11.14
C PRO A 117 18.24 -23.75 10.36
N LEU A 118 17.08 -24.12 10.92
CA LEU A 118 15.77 -23.97 10.31
C LEU A 118 14.98 -22.77 10.86
N ARG A 119 15.53 -22.04 11.85
CA ARG A 119 14.88 -20.90 12.51
C ARG A 119 13.52 -21.24 13.12
N VAL A 120 13.27 -22.49 13.53
CA VAL A 120 11.98 -22.92 14.12
C VAL A 120 11.71 -22.19 15.44
N HIS A 121 12.77 -21.76 16.14
CA HIS A 121 12.72 -21.10 17.43
C HIS A 121 13.04 -19.60 17.36
N SER A 122 12.97 -18.98 16.18
CA SER A 122 13.05 -17.52 16.08
C SER A 122 11.88 -16.89 16.82
N GLN A 123 12.07 -16.64 18.11
CA GLN A 123 11.21 -15.78 18.90
C GLN A 123 11.15 -14.44 18.19
N HIS A 124 9.97 -13.85 18.16
CA HIS A 124 9.67 -12.57 17.53
C HIS A 124 10.59 -11.48 18.13
N GLY A 125 11.79 -11.35 17.56
CA GLY A 125 12.79 -10.36 17.94
C GLY A 125 12.65 -9.14 17.04
N GLU A 126 11.84 -8.20 17.50
CA GLU A 126 11.96 -6.76 17.31
C GLU A 126 12.35 -6.29 15.89
N GLY A 127 11.35 -6.12 15.03
CA GLY A 127 11.55 -5.48 13.74
C GLY A 127 10.31 -5.40 12.86
N SER A 128 9.45 -4.41 13.13
CA SER A 128 8.31 -3.99 12.31
C SER A 128 7.12 -4.96 12.24
N GLU A 129 6.32 -4.96 13.30
CA GLU A 129 4.87 -5.20 13.18
C GLU A 129 4.16 -3.92 13.62
N SER A 130 3.62 -3.18 12.65
CA SER A 130 2.67 -2.12 12.93
C SER A 130 1.36 -2.75 13.37
N LEU A 131 1.18 -2.90 14.68
CA LEU A 131 -0.13 -3.22 15.24
C LEU A 131 -1.03 -1.98 15.08
N PRO A 132 -2.29 -2.14 14.65
CA PRO A 132 -3.26 -1.07 14.74
C PRO A 132 -3.47 -0.75 16.23
N TYR A 133 -3.28 0.52 16.61
CA TYR A 133 -3.67 1.01 17.93
C TYR A 133 -5.16 0.76 18.12
N PRO A 134 -5.61 0.19 19.25
CA PRO A 134 -7.02 0.20 19.59
C PRO A 134 -7.42 1.62 20.00
N ASP A 135 -8.44 2.17 19.34
CA ASP A 135 -9.12 3.40 19.76
C ASP A 135 -9.64 3.18 21.19
N THR A 136 -9.11 3.98 22.12
CA THR A 136 -9.62 4.04 23.50
C THR A 136 -10.30 5.39 23.66
N ASP A 137 -11.58 5.42 23.28
CA ASP A 137 -12.50 6.46 23.72
C ASP A 137 -12.79 6.23 25.20
N VAL A 138 -12.08 6.96 26.05
CA VAL A 138 -12.39 7.13 27.48
C VAL A 138 -12.97 8.52 27.67
N ASP A 139 -14.25 8.67 27.34
CA ASP A 139 -15.05 9.77 27.85
C ASP A 139 -15.48 9.42 29.28
N ALA A 140 -14.89 10.13 30.25
CA ALA A 140 -15.28 10.09 31.64
C ALA A 140 -16.52 10.95 31.85
N GLU A 141 -17.48 10.35 32.54
CA GLU A 141 -18.83 10.79 32.85
C GLU A 141 -18.87 12.10 33.66
N GLN A 142 -19.83 12.99 33.33
CA GLN A 142 -20.40 13.92 34.31
C GLN A 142 -21.91 14.00 34.07
N GLU A 143 -22.65 13.40 35.01
CA GLU A 143 -24.11 13.36 35.11
C GLU A 143 -24.71 14.76 35.26
N ASN A 144 -25.84 15.02 34.57
CA ASN A 144 -26.88 15.94 35.06
C ASN A 144 -28.22 15.62 34.37
N GLU A 145 -28.99 14.75 35.03
CA GLU A 145 -30.45 14.66 35.09
C GLU A 145 -31.29 15.77 34.44
N ARG A 146 -32.14 15.41 33.45
CA ARG A 146 -33.51 15.94 33.23
C ARG A 146 -34.39 14.91 32.50
N GLU A 147 -35.52 14.59 33.11
CA GLU A 147 -36.62 13.78 32.58
C GLU A 147 -37.36 14.51 31.44
N ALA A 148 -37.82 13.79 30.40
CA ALA A 148 -39.24 13.67 30.01
C ALA A 148 -39.45 13.14 28.57
N GLU A 149 -40.41 12.21 28.46
CA GLU A 149 -41.32 11.89 27.33
C GLU A 149 -40.89 10.91 26.21
N VAL A 150 -41.35 9.67 26.38
CA VAL A 150 -42.14 8.82 25.45
C VAL A 150 -42.11 9.17 23.95
N SER A 151 -41.59 8.24 23.13
CA SER A 151 -42.29 7.79 21.92
C SER A 151 -41.71 6.45 21.45
N GLU A 152 -42.56 5.43 21.41
CA GLU A 152 -42.29 4.12 20.82
C GLU A 152 -42.14 4.22 19.30
N GLN A 153 -41.18 3.48 18.72
CA GLN A 153 -41.28 2.75 17.43
C GLN A 153 -39.87 2.33 16.95
N GLY A 154 -39.36 1.23 17.51
CA GLY A 154 -38.15 0.54 17.02
C GLY A 154 -38.53 -0.61 16.10
N TRP A 155 -38.29 -0.44 14.80
CA TRP A 155 -38.48 -1.44 13.76
C TRP A 155 -37.48 -2.60 13.98
N ALA A 156 -38.00 -3.82 14.20
CA ALA A 156 -37.18 -5.02 14.30
C ALA A 156 -36.65 -5.43 12.92
N THR A 157 -35.33 -5.56 12.79
CA THR A 157 -34.68 -6.26 11.67
C THR A 157 -33.83 -7.42 12.18
N SER A 158 -33.94 -8.52 11.43
CA SER A 158 -33.56 -9.89 11.78
C SER A 158 -32.10 -10.07 12.19
N ARG A 159 -31.87 -10.80 13.30
CA ARG A 159 -30.60 -11.45 13.61
C ARG A 159 -30.64 -12.88 13.06
N GLU A 160 -29.91 -13.15 11.98
CA GLU A 160 -29.65 -14.53 11.57
C GLU A 160 -28.67 -15.22 12.54
N SER A 161 -29.00 -16.45 12.88
CA SER A 161 -28.23 -17.35 13.75
C SER A 161 -27.27 -18.15 12.87
N ILE A 162 -25.96 -17.98 13.07
CA ILE A 162 -24.96 -18.90 12.51
C ILE A 162 -24.61 -19.92 13.59
N THR A 163 -25.19 -21.10 13.47
CA THR A 163 -24.78 -22.30 14.21
C THR A 163 -23.36 -22.70 13.77
N PHE A 164 -22.42 -22.66 14.71
CA PHE A 164 -21.09 -23.25 14.58
C PHE A 164 -21.21 -24.77 14.43
N GLY A 165 -20.98 -25.27 13.22
CA GLY A 165 -20.74 -26.68 12.92
C GLY A 165 -19.23 -26.98 12.94
N PHE A 166 -18.87 -28.03 13.66
CA PHE A 166 -17.50 -28.45 13.99
C PHE A 166 -16.71 -28.98 12.78
N HIS A 167 -15.43 -28.57 12.73
CA HIS A 167 -14.22 -29.30 12.30
C HIS A 167 -14.22 -30.05 10.95
N ASP A 168 -13.50 -29.49 9.97
CA ASP A 168 -12.80 -30.25 8.93
C ASP A 168 -11.27 -30.02 9.08
N ASP A 169 -10.60 -31.01 9.67
CA ASP A 169 -9.14 -31.09 9.85
C ASP A 169 -8.47 -31.59 8.54
N PRO A 170 -7.54 -30.84 7.92
CA PRO A 170 -7.00 -31.14 6.59
C PRO A 170 -5.95 -32.26 6.51
N LEU A 171 -5.75 -33.07 7.57
CA LEU A 171 -4.68 -34.08 7.63
C LEU A 171 -5.07 -35.54 7.32
N GLN A 172 -6.23 -35.80 6.69
CA GLN A 172 -6.64 -37.18 6.35
C GLN A 172 -6.52 -37.55 4.87
N VAL A 173 -5.31 -37.50 4.29
CA VAL A 173 -5.01 -38.12 2.97
C VAL A 173 -3.87 -39.13 3.07
N LEU A 174 -3.93 -40.03 4.06
CA LEU A 174 -3.05 -41.20 4.13
C LEU A 174 -3.81 -42.39 4.73
N ASN A 175 -4.72 -42.97 3.94
CA ASN A 175 -4.85 -44.43 3.81
C ASN A 175 -6.05 -44.80 2.92
N ARG A 176 -5.75 -45.14 1.67
CA ARG A 176 -6.48 -46.22 1.00
C ARG A 176 -5.47 -47.05 0.21
N MET A 177 -4.83 -47.97 0.92
CA MET A 177 -4.25 -49.16 0.29
C MET A 177 -5.41 -49.99 -0.23
N ASP A 178 -5.45 -50.25 -1.53
CA ASP A 178 -5.65 -51.61 -2.02
C ASP A 178 -4.86 -51.83 -3.32
N PRO A 179 -4.34 -53.04 -3.54
CA PRO A 179 -3.19 -53.29 -4.41
C PRO A 179 -3.62 -53.76 -5.80
N GLN A 180 -3.12 -53.11 -6.87
CA GLN A 180 -3.02 -53.74 -8.18
C GLN A 180 -1.66 -53.46 -8.83
N SER A 181 -0.95 -54.56 -9.07
CA SER A 181 0.40 -54.68 -9.63
C SER A 181 0.55 -54.11 -11.05
N PRO A 182 1.79 -53.78 -11.48
CA PRO A 182 2.07 -53.08 -12.72
C PRO A 182 2.06 -54.02 -13.95
N ARG A 183 1.62 -53.51 -15.10
CA ARG A 183 1.90 -54.12 -16.41
C ARG A 183 2.69 -53.14 -17.27
N ASN A 184 3.98 -53.44 -17.39
CA ASN A 184 4.92 -52.81 -18.30
C ASN A 184 4.79 -53.48 -19.68
N THR A 185 4.47 -52.73 -20.73
CA THR A 185 4.66 -53.17 -22.11
C THR A 185 5.56 -52.16 -22.81
N GLY A 186 6.85 -52.48 -22.85
CA GLY A 186 7.79 -51.79 -23.72
C GLY A 186 7.50 -52.12 -25.17
N HIS A 187 7.47 -51.10 -26.02
CA HIS A 187 7.50 -51.26 -27.47
C HIS A 187 8.84 -50.69 -27.95
N ILE A 188 9.67 -51.56 -28.51
CA ILE A 188 10.87 -51.20 -29.27
C ILE A 188 10.43 -51.19 -30.74
N GLY A 189 10.70 -50.08 -31.42
CA GLY A 189 10.67 -49.94 -32.87
C GLY A 189 11.83 -49.04 -33.28
#